data_AF-A0A6I7NKW7-F1
#
_entry.id   AF-A0A6I7NKW7-F1
#
_cell.length_a   1.000
_cell.length_b   1.000
_cell.length_c   1.000
_cell.angle_alpha   90.00
_cell.angle_beta   90.00
_cell.angle_gamma   90.00
#
_symmetry.space_group_name_H-M   'P 1'
#
loop_
_entity.id
_entity.type
_entity.pdbx_description
1 polymer ?
#
loop_
_entity_poly.entity_id
_entity_poly.type
_entity_poly.pdbx_seq_one_letter_code
_entity_poly.pdbx_strand_id
1 'polypeptide(L)'
;MVGAMYEYRHAQLWLNNEQLLDWHLKGTHIDSGDVFDQRDLRSVMGWADEALDDQMLEALYVMRRAVMVAAAKGVNLDLISDAGKLMKRQSGACFAFQPERADSAMRMVGSTRTDVRHPGNLLAEYGPPVINV
;
A
#
# COMPACT_ATOMS: atom_id res chain seq x y z
N MET A 1 -15.73 15.46 3.84
CA MET A 1 -14.69 14.65 4.52
C MET A 1 -13.64 14.27 3.47
N VAL A 2 -12.55 15.04 3.38
CA VAL A 2 -11.48 14.79 2.40
C VAL A 2 -10.59 13.67 2.95
N GLY A 3 -10.40 12.58 2.20
CA GLY A 3 -9.44 11.53 2.54
C GLY A 3 -9.96 10.37 3.41
N ALA A 4 -11.25 10.04 3.36
CA ALA A 4 -11.72 8.78 3.92
C ALA A 4 -11.47 7.65 2.91
N MET A 5 -10.68 6.67 3.33
CA MET A 5 -10.35 5.45 2.60
C MET A 5 -11.61 4.58 2.50
N TYR A 6 -12.50 4.89 1.56
CA TYR A 6 -13.76 4.17 1.33
C TYR A 6 -13.63 3.08 0.25
N GLU A 7 -12.40 2.72 -0.12
CA GLU A 7 -12.23 1.80 -1.23
C GLU A 7 -12.06 0.37 -0.76
N TYR A 8 -12.97 -0.47 -1.24
CA TYR A 8 -12.74 -1.89 -1.38
C TYR A 8 -11.59 -2.08 -2.36
N ARG A 9 -10.44 -2.51 -1.83
CA ARG A 9 -9.29 -2.86 -2.66
C ARG A 9 -9.27 -4.37 -2.85
N HIS A 10 -8.83 -4.81 -4.02
CA HIS A 10 -8.62 -6.21 -4.33
C HIS A 10 -7.13 -6.49 -4.45
N ALA A 11 -6.68 -7.59 -3.87
CA ALA A 11 -5.29 -8.01 -3.91
C ALA A 11 -5.19 -9.51 -4.12
N GLN A 12 -4.33 -9.93 -5.04
CA GLN A 12 -4.10 -11.34 -5.35
C GLN A 12 -2.60 -11.64 -5.28
N LEU A 13 -2.25 -12.81 -4.74
CA LEU A 13 -0.89 -13.32 -4.69
C LEU A 13 -0.83 -14.66 -5.40
N TRP A 14 0.10 -14.77 -6.35
CA TRP A 14 0.32 -15.94 -7.17
C TRP A 14 1.75 -16.44 -6.98
N LEU A 15 1.92 -17.76 -6.90
CA LEU A 15 3.21 -18.43 -6.89
C LEU A 15 3.17 -19.55 -7.94
N ASN A 16 4.03 -19.50 -8.96
CA ASN A 16 4.11 -20.54 -9.99
C ASN A 16 2.75 -20.92 -10.63
N ASN A 17 1.93 -19.92 -10.97
CA ASN A 17 0.57 -20.05 -11.50
C ASN A 17 -0.49 -20.60 -10.51
N GLU A 18 -0.12 -20.88 -9.27
CA GLU A 18 -1.05 -21.17 -8.19
C GLU A 18 -1.44 -19.87 -7.48
N GLN A 19 -2.74 -19.60 -7.35
CA GLN A 19 -3.23 -18.47 -6.58
C GLN A 19 -3.24 -18.85 -5.10
N LEU A 20 -2.36 -18.25 -4.32
CA LEU A 20 -2.25 -18.53 -2.88
C LEU A 20 -3.24 -17.71 -2.06
N LEU A 21 -3.50 -16.46 -2.46
CA LEU A 21 -4.36 -15.53 -1.73
C LEU A 21 -5.22 -14.69 -2.69
N ASP A 22 -6.46 -14.43 -2.29
CA ASP A 22 -7.42 -13.55 -2.95
C ASP A 22 -8.21 -12.75 -1.91
N TRP A 23 -7.88 -11.47 -1.73
CA TRP A 23 -8.46 -10.65 -0.68
C TRP A 23 -9.20 -9.43 -1.22
N HIS A 24 -10.43 -9.23 -0.73
CA HIS A 24 -11.03 -7.90 -0.69
C HIS A 24 -10.68 -7.23 0.63
N LEU A 25 -10.47 -5.91 0.60
CA LEU A 25 -9.94 -5.15 1.72
C LEU A 25 -10.82 -3.95 2.00
N LYS A 26 -11.34 -3.85 3.22
CA LYS A 26 -11.97 -2.65 3.79
C LYS A 26 -10.96 -1.91 4.65
N GLY A 27 -10.26 -0.95 4.06
CA GLY A 27 -9.16 -0.29 4.77
C GLY A 27 -8.01 -1.28 5.02
N THR A 28 -7.78 -1.64 6.28
CA THR A 28 -6.82 -2.67 6.72
C THR A 28 -7.46 -4.01 7.08
N HIS A 29 -8.79 -4.11 7.04
CA HIS A 29 -9.50 -5.36 7.33
C HIS A 29 -9.63 -6.20 6.08
N ILE A 30 -9.39 -7.50 6.22
CA ILE A 30 -9.56 -8.50 5.18
C ILE A 30 -11.03 -8.96 5.16
N ASP A 31 -11.60 -9.04 3.96
CA ASP A 31 -12.99 -9.43 3.66
C ASP A 31 -12.94 -10.48 2.54
N SER A 32 -12.61 -11.73 2.86
CA SER A 32 -12.23 -12.77 1.88
C SER A 32 -12.96 -14.08 2.08
N GLY A 33 -13.67 -14.27 3.20
CA GLY A 33 -14.35 -15.54 3.52
C GLY A 33 -13.43 -16.74 3.76
N ASP A 34 -12.11 -16.54 3.76
CA ASP A 34 -11.09 -17.56 4.02
C ASP A 34 -10.62 -17.52 5.50
N VAL A 35 -9.52 -18.20 5.83
CA VAL A 35 -8.96 -18.22 7.20
C VAL A 35 -8.50 -16.85 7.71
N PHE A 36 -8.33 -15.88 6.81
CA PHE A 36 -7.94 -14.52 7.12
C PHE A 36 -9.13 -13.57 7.29
N ASP A 37 -10.36 -14.05 7.09
CA ASP A 37 -11.54 -13.19 7.09
C ASP A 37 -11.70 -12.40 8.39
N GLN A 38 -12.11 -11.14 8.25
CA GLN A 38 -12.24 -10.14 9.33
C GLN A 38 -10.97 -9.80 10.10
N ARG A 39 -9.79 -10.30 9.71
CA ARG A 39 -8.53 -9.94 10.39
C ARG A 39 -8.03 -8.58 9.93
N ASP A 40 -7.42 -7.83 10.85
CA ASP A 40 -6.74 -6.56 10.53
C ASP A 40 -5.26 -6.82 10.20
N LEU A 41 -4.82 -6.32 9.05
CA LEU A 41 -3.43 -6.42 8.59
C LEU A 41 -2.42 -5.88 9.61
N ARG A 42 -2.78 -4.97 10.49
CA ARG A 42 -1.88 -4.41 11.51
C ARG A 42 -1.60 -5.38 12.66
N SER A 43 -2.53 -6.28 12.98
CA SER A 43 -2.44 -7.18 14.14
C SER A 43 -2.40 -8.68 13.81
N VAL A 44 -2.67 -9.05 12.54
CA VAL A 44 -2.78 -10.46 12.11
C VAL A 44 -1.58 -11.35 12.43
N MET A 45 -0.37 -10.78 12.52
CA MET A 45 0.86 -11.57 12.62
C MET A 45 0.92 -12.45 13.86
N GLY A 46 0.47 -11.97 15.02
CA GLY A 46 0.54 -12.75 16.26
C GLY A 46 -0.31 -14.02 16.22
N TRP A 47 -1.43 -14.00 15.51
CA TRP A 47 -2.23 -15.21 15.26
C TRP A 47 -1.60 -16.10 14.18
N ALA A 48 -1.05 -15.47 13.14
CA ALA A 48 -0.54 -16.19 11.98
C ALA A 48 0.62 -17.11 12.32
N ASP A 49 1.53 -16.66 13.21
CA ASP A 49 2.68 -17.45 13.65
C ASP A 49 2.28 -18.76 14.35
N GLU A 50 1.08 -18.83 14.93
CA GLU A 50 0.56 -20.03 15.61
C GLU A 50 -0.32 -20.92 14.72
N ALA A 51 -0.99 -20.32 13.72
CA ALA A 51 -2.09 -20.95 12.99
C ALA A 51 -1.76 -21.37 11.56
N LEU A 52 -0.68 -20.84 10.97
CA LEU A 52 -0.34 -21.07 9.57
C LEU A 52 0.90 -21.95 9.45
N ASP A 53 0.99 -22.67 8.33
CA ASP A 53 2.25 -23.30 7.91
C ASP A 53 3.23 -22.26 7.32
N ASP A 54 4.48 -22.66 7.14
CA ASP A 54 5.55 -21.78 6.66
C ASP A 54 5.21 -21.10 5.32
N GLN A 55 4.59 -21.83 4.39
CA GLN A 55 4.25 -21.31 3.06
C GLN A 55 3.16 -20.24 3.15
N MET A 56 2.09 -20.50 3.91
CA MET A 56 0.98 -19.58 4.07
C MET A 56 1.36 -18.38 4.94
N LEU A 57 2.26 -18.56 5.90
CA LEU A 57 2.86 -17.48 6.68
C LEU A 57 3.69 -16.56 5.79
N GLU A 58 4.54 -17.10 4.91
CA GLU A 58 5.30 -16.31 3.94
C GLU A 58 4.36 -15.57 2.96
N ALA A 59 3.34 -16.25 2.44
CA ALA A 59 2.33 -15.66 1.57
C ALA A 59 1.63 -14.46 2.25
N LEU A 60 1.24 -14.61 3.52
CA LEU A 60 0.70 -13.53 4.34
C LEU A 60 1.70 -12.38 4.46
N TYR A 61 2.97 -12.64 4.79
CA TYR A 61 3.99 -11.60 4.91
C TYR A 61 4.14 -10.77 3.63
N VAL A 62 4.25 -11.45 2.48
CA VAL A 62 4.40 -10.81 1.17
C VAL A 62 3.17 -9.98 0.83
N MET A 63 1.97 -10.58 0.89
CA MET A 63 0.72 -9.91 0.55
C MET A 63 0.46 -8.71 1.46
N ARG A 64 0.61 -8.88 2.78
CA ARG A 64 0.45 -7.82 3.77
C ARG A 64 1.38 -6.65 3.46
N ARG A 65 2.65 -6.91 3.15
CA ARG A 65 3.61 -5.85 2.86
C ARG A 65 3.24 -5.10 1.58
N ALA A 66 2.89 -5.83 0.52
CA ALA A 66 2.46 -5.25 -0.75
C ALA A 66 1.24 -4.33 -0.56
N VAL A 67 0.21 -4.80 0.13
CA VAL A 67 -1.02 -4.04 0.40
C VAL A 67 -0.79 -2.81 1.26
N MET A 68 0.07 -2.91 2.29
CA MET A 68 0.38 -1.81 3.20
C MET A 68 1.20 -0.71 2.52
N VAL A 69 2.19 -1.06 1.70
CA VAL A 69 2.98 -0.09 0.94
C VAL A 69 2.14 0.56 -0.17
N ALA A 70 1.22 -0.19 -0.77
CA ALA A 70 0.31 0.31 -1.79
C ALA A 70 -0.90 1.09 -1.23
N ALA A 71 -0.93 1.44 0.06
CA ALA A 71 -2.07 2.11 0.69
C ALA A 71 -2.47 3.42 -0.01
N ALA A 72 -1.51 4.13 -0.59
CA ALA A 72 -1.75 5.36 -1.33
C ALA A 72 -2.62 5.18 -2.59
N LYS A 73 -2.75 3.95 -3.13
CA LYS A 73 -3.60 3.69 -4.31
C LYS A 73 -5.09 3.95 -4.07
N GLY A 74 -5.55 3.87 -2.82
CA GLY A 74 -6.95 4.13 -2.46
C GLY A 74 -7.26 5.58 -2.13
N VAL A 75 -6.35 6.52 -2.47
CA VAL A 75 -6.48 7.94 -2.14
C VAL A 75 -6.02 8.78 -3.32
N ASN A 76 -6.83 9.77 -3.71
CA ASN A 76 -6.36 10.80 -4.64
C ASN A 76 -5.37 11.73 -3.90
N LEU A 77 -4.08 11.47 -4.09
CA LEU A 77 -3.00 12.23 -3.46
C LEU A 77 -2.91 13.69 -3.94
N ASP A 78 -3.44 14.04 -5.12
CA ASP A 78 -3.41 15.41 -5.62
C ASP A 78 -4.34 16.36 -4.82
N LEU A 79 -5.27 15.80 -4.04
CA LEU A 79 -6.10 16.56 -3.10
C LEU A 79 -5.40 16.86 -1.78
N ILE A 80 -4.17 16.38 -1.60
CA ILE A 80 -3.40 16.46 -0.36
C ILE A 80 -2.12 17.24 -0.66
N SER A 81 -2.05 18.48 -0.19
CA SER A 81 -0.93 19.38 -0.55
C SER A 81 0.42 18.97 0.02
N ASP A 82 0.43 18.30 1.17
CA ASP A 82 1.63 17.97 1.94
C ASP A 82 1.38 16.73 2.81
N ALA A 83 2.48 16.07 3.20
CA ALA A 83 2.41 14.88 4.05
C ALA A 83 1.90 15.18 5.48
N GLY A 84 2.07 16.41 5.98
CA GLY A 84 1.61 16.88 7.28
C GLY A 84 0.12 16.67 7.50
N LYS A 85 -0.68 16.90 6.46
CA LYS A 85 -2.15 16.66 6.46
C LYS A 85 -2.53 15.19 6.68
N LEU A 86 -1.65 14.24 6.41
CA LEU A 86 -1.85 12.81 6.65
C LEU A 86 -1.10 12.29 7.89
N MET A 87 -0.12 13.04 8.39
CA MET A 87 0.84 12.62 9.42
C MET A 87 0.16 12.11 10.70
N LYS A 88 -0.93 12.73 11.17
CA LYS A 88 -1.64 12.27 12.39
C LYS A 88 -2.09 10.80 12.32
N ARG A 89 -2.32 10.27 11.11
CA ARG A 89 -2.72 8.87 10.90
C ARG A 89 -1.58 7.96 10.42
N GLN A 90 -0.45 8.54 10.02
CA GLN A 90 0.66 7.83 9.35
C GLN A 90 2.04 8.17 9.93
N SER A 91 2.11 8.72 11.14
CA SER A 91 3.36 9.10 11.79
C SER A 91 4.34 7.92 11.82
N GLY A 92 5.54 8.13 11.27
CA GLY A 92 6.57 7.09 11.19
C GLY A 92 6.31 5.96 10.18
N ALA A 93 5.19 5.97 9.44
CA ALA A 93 4.89 4.94 8.45
C ALA A 93 5.83 5.01 7.23
N CYS A 94 6.32 6.21 6.91
CA CYS A 94 7.37 6.42 5.91
C CYS A 94 8.24 7.63 6.29
N PHE A 95 9.37 7.78 5.60
CA PHE A 95 10.32 8.87 5.83
C PHE A 95 9.67 10.27 5.70
N ALA A 96 8.76 10.46 4.75
CA ALA A 96 8.07 11.73 4.55
C ALA A 96 7.08 12.10 5.67
N PHE A 97 6.64 11.12 6.49
CA PHE A 97 5.74 11.35 7.63
C PHE A 97 6.47 11.55 8.96
N GLN A 98 7.77 11.86 8.93
CA GLN A 98 8.49 12.29 10.13
C GLN A 98 8.07 13.71 10.53
N PRO A 99 7.93 14.02 11.84
CA PRO A 99 7.48 15.33 12.31
C PRO A 99 8.26 16.51 11.72
N GLU A 100 9.57 16.34 11.54
CA GLU A 100 10.48 17.38 11.05
C GLU A 100 10.36 17.62 9.54
N ARG A 101 9.63 16.76 8.82
CA ARG A 101 9.58 16.75 7.34
C ARG A 101 8.19 16.93 6.78
N ALA A 102 7.17 16.45 7.49
CA ALA A 102 5.85 16.22 6.91
C ALA A 102 5.22 17.48 6.30
N ASP A 103 5.35 18.63 6.97
CA ASP A 103 4.81 19.91 6.50
C ASP A 103 5.56 20.48 5.27
N SER A 104 6.80 20.02 5.04
CA SER A 104 7.64 20.42 3.88
C SER A 104 7.62 19.41 2.74
N ALA A 105 7.09 18.21 2.97
CA ALA A 105 6.99 17.15 1.97
C ALA A 105 5.81 17.41 1.03
N MET A 106 6.01 18.33 0.10
CA MET A 106 4.98 18.84 -0.81
C MET A 106 4.57 17.81 -1.86
N ARG A 107 3.29 17.84 -2.22
CA ARG A 107 2.74 17.06 -3.32
C ARG A 107 3.12 17.66 -4.67
N MET A 108 3.77 16.86 -5.50
CA MET A 108 3.90 17.13 -6.92
C MET A 108 2.60 16.70 -7.62
N VAL A 109 1.71 17.64 -7.90
CA VAL A 109 0.41 17.36 -8.56
C VAL A 109 0.64 16.68 -9.92
N GLY A 110 -0.14 15.64 -10.22
CA GLY A 110 0.00 14.89 -11.48
C GLY A 110 1.14 13.86 -11.49
N SER A 111 1.89 13.70 -10.39
CA SER A 111 2.99 12.73 -10.30
C SER A 111 2.57 11.32 -9.86
N THR A 112 1.28 11.06 -9.63
CA THR A 112 0.80 9.70 -9.29
C THR A 112 0.94 8.80 -10.50
N ARG A 113 1.74 7.74 -10.34
CA ARG A 113 1.91 6.72 -11.36
C ARG A 113 0.76 5.72 -11.34
N THR A 114 0.37 5.23 -12.51
CA THR A 114 -0.59 4.13 -12.66
C THR A 114 0.10 2.78 -12.42
N ASP A 115 -0.66 1.69 -12.54
CA ASP A 115 -0.11 0.34 -12.40
C ASP A 115 1.00 0.06 -13.41
N VAL A 116 2.10 -0.45 -12.87
CA VAL A 116 3.23 -0.97 -13.65
C VAL A 116 2.90 -2.43 -13.98
N ARG A 117 2.60 -2.71 -15.25
CA ARG A 117 2.30 -4.08 -15.72
C ARG A 117 3.54 -4.81 -16.25
N HIS A 118 4.57 -4.06 -16.64
CA HIS A 118 5.84 -4.58 -17.14
C HIS A 118 7.01 -3.74 -16.60
N PRO A 119 8.21 -4.33 -16.42
CA PRO A 119 9.38 -3.60 -15.94
C PRO A 119 9.70 -2.35 -16.77
N GLY A 120 9.48 -2.38 -18.09
CA GLY A 120 9.68 -1.23 -18.97
C GLY A 120 8.81 -0.01 -18.61
N ASN A 121 7.66 -0.22 -17.97
CA ASN A 121 6.78 0.87 -17.55
C ASN A 121 7.40 1.69 -16.39
N LEU A 122 8.36 1.12 -15.64
CA LEU A 122 9.03 1.84 -14.55
C LEU A 122 9.82 3.06 -15.05
N LEU A 123 10.27 3.04 -16.30
CA LEU A 123 11.13 4.08 -16.88
C LEU A 123 10.44 4.94 -17.94
N ALA A 124 9.26 4.55 -18.43
CA ALA A 124 8.61 5.16 -19.59
C ALA A 124 8.23 6.65 -19.42
N GLU A 125 8.05 7.13 -18.18
CA GLU A 125 7.60 8.49 -17.88
C GLU A 125 8.74 9.42 -17.42
N TYR A 126 9.92 8.86 -17.16
CA TYR A 126 11.14 9.64 -16.97
C TYR A 126 11.74 9.88 -18.35
N GLY A 127 11.34 10.97 -19.02
CA GLY A 127 12.10 11.51 -20.15
C GLY A 127 13.58 11.71 -19.78
N PRO A 128 14.46 12.10 -20.73
CA PRO A 128 15.86 12.36 -20.42
C PRO A 128 15.97 13.30 -19.21
N PRO A 129 16.93 13.06 -18.28
CA PRO A 129 17.02 13.84 -17.05
C PRO A 129 17.08 15.32 -17.38
N VAL A 130 16.24 16.12 -16.72
CA VAL A 130 16.32 17.58 -16.79
C VAL A 130 17.62 17.97 -16.08
N ILE A 131 18.67 18.25 -16.84
CA ILE A 131 19.87 18.89 -16.33
C ILE A 131 19.50 20.35 -16.13
N ASN A 132 19.25 20.74 -14.88
CA ASN A 132 19.19 22.16 -14.54
C ASN A 132 20.59 22.75 -14.72
N VAL A 133 20.72 23.67 -15.68
CA VAL A 133 21.89 24.57 -15.87
C VAL A 133 21.78 25.73 -14.89
#